data_AF-A0A6N8VBD5-F1
#
_entry.id   AF-A0A6N8VBD5-F1
#
_cell.length_a   1.000
_cell.length_b   1.000
_cell.length_c   1.000
_cell.angle_alpha   90.00
_cell.angle_beta   90.00
_cell.angle_gamma   90.00
#
_symmetry.space_group_name_H-M   'P 1'
#
loop_
_entity.id
_entity.type
_entity.pdbx_description
1 polymer ?
#
loop_
_entity_poly.entity_id
_entity_poly.type
_entity_poly.pdbx_seq_one_letter_code
_entity_poly.pdbx_strand_id
1 'polypeptide(L)'
;MTPPAEARSGLKPFEKTELPAPPNPKGLSWIGVVGPGVIVLGASIGSGEFLLGPAAFVQYGLVLLWVTLVAAFLQTVLNTELMRWTIATGEPVVTGFMRTRPGSQFWAVFYAILYFLQVGWPGWAGAAAGA
;
A
#
# COMPACT_ATOMS: atom_id res chain seq x y z
N MET A 1 38.75 -2.63 5.12
CA MET A 1 37.37 -3.15 5.31
C MET A 1 36.41 -2.13 4.71
N THR A 2 35.78 -2.45 3.58
CA THR A 2 34.71 -1.62 3.01
C THR A 2 33.52 -1.64 3.96
N PRO A 3 32.95 -0.48 4.33
CA PRO A 3 31.75 -0.46 5.17
C PRO A 3 30.64 -1.24 4.46
N PRO A 4 29.85 -2.06 5.19
CA PRO A 4 28.73 -2.78 4.61
C PRO A 4 27.78 -1.79 3.92
N ALA A 5 27.22 -2.19 2.78
CA ALA A 5 26.41 -1.32 1.91
C ALA A 5 25.21 -0.68 2.66
N GLU A 6 24.78 -1.30 3.76
CA GLU A 6 23.70 -0.87 4.65
C GLU A 6 23.96 0.46 5.38
N ALA A 7 25.23 0.86 5.56
CA ALA A 7 25.57 2.11 6.27
C ALA A 7 25.37 3.39 5.42
N ARG A 8 25.02 3.26 4.13
CA ARG A 8 24.93 4.41 3.20
C ARG A 8 23.58 5.13 3.23
N SER A 9 22.54 4.56 3.85
CA SER A 9 21.20 5.16 3.94
C SER A 9 20.84 5.73 5.32
N GLY A 10 21.72 5.62 6.32
CA GLY A 10 21.47 6.06 7.69
C GLY A 10 20.48 5.19 8.48
N LEU A 11 20.06 4.04 7.93
CA LEU A 11 19.16 3.10 8.58
C LEU A 11 19.93 2.01 9.32
N LYS A 12 19.34 1.47 10.40
CA LYS A 12 19.98 0.40 11.19
C LYS A 12 20.11 -0.88 10.34
N PRO A 13 21.22 -1.62 10.44
CA PRO A 13 21.37 -2.91 9.77
C PRO A 13 20.23 -3.87 10.12
N PHE A 14 19.91 -4.82 9.23
CA PHE A 14 18.92 -5.86 9.55
C PHE A 14 19.43 -6.72 10.72
N GLU A 15 18.73 -6.66 11.85
CA GLU A 15 18.97 -7.55 12.97
C GLU A 15 18.12 -8.83 12.80
N LYS A 16 18.74 -9.99 12.99
CA LYS A 16 18.02 -11.26 12.99
C LYS A 16 17.28 -11.38 14.32
N THR A 17 15.97 -11.14 14.29
CA THR A 17 15.07 -11.32 15.43
C THR A 17 14.21 -12.56 15.21
N GLU A 18 13.97 -13.34 16.26
CA GLU A 18 12.99 -14.42 16.21
C GLU A 18 11.59 -13.83 16.10
N LEU A 19 10.86 -14.21 15.05
CA LEU A 19 9.49 -13.76 14.86
C LEU A 19 8.60 -14.37 15.95
N PRO A 20 7.68 -13.57 16.55
CA PRO A 20 6.70 -14.11 17.49
C PRO A 20 5.87 -15.19 16.80
N ALA A 21 5.47 -16.22 17.56
CA ALA A 21 4.65 -17.30 17.03
C ALA A 21 3.36 -16.71 16.40
N PRO A 22 2.97 -17.16 15.19
CA PRO A 22 1.80 -16.61 14.53
C PRO A 22 0.58 -16.78 15.42
N PRO A 23 -0.25 -15.73 15.60
CA PRO A 23 -1.48 -15.86 16.34
C PRO A 23 -2.32 -16.96 15.68
N ASN A 24 -2.84 -17.88 16.48
CA ASN A 24 -3.66 -18.99 16.02
C ASN A 24 -5.12 -18.74 16.48
N PRO A 25 -5.80 -17.71 15.95
CA PRO A 25 -7.11 -17.30 16.43
C PRO A 25 -8.14 -18.42 16.19
N LYS A 26 -8.89 -18.77 17.24
CA LYS A 26 -10.04 -19.68 17.16
C LYS A 26 -11.33 -18.90 17.45
N GLY A 27 -12.37 -19.12 16.65
CA GLY A 27 -13.68 -18.49 16.82
C GLY A 27 -13.63 -16.96 16.79
N LEU A 28 -14.23 -16.30 17.79
CA LEU A 28 -14.34 -14.83 17.87
C LEU A 28 -13.01 -14.08 17.95
N SER A 29 -11.89 -14.75 18.27
CA SER A 29 -10.56 -14.11 18.26
C SER A 29 -10.13 -13.64 16.86
N TRP A 30 -10.75 -14.14 15.79
CA TRP A 30 -10.52 -13.62 14.44
C TRP A 30 -10.89 -12.15 14.28
N ILE A 31 -11.90 -11.67 15.01
CA ILE A 31 -12.33 -10.27 14.96
C ILE A 31 -11.22 -9.35 15.50
N GLY A 32 -10.48 -9.79 16.53
CA GLY A 32 -9.35 -9.03 17.08
C GLY A 32 -8.14 -8.97 16.14
N VAL A 33 -7.93 -10.02 15.35
CA VAL A 33 -6.81 -10.10 14.38
C VAL A 33 -7.13 -9.33 13.09
N VAL A 34 -8.37 -9.37 12.63
CA VAL A 34 -8.83 -8.74 11.39
C VAL A 34 -9.26 -7.29 11.60
N GLY A 35 -9.65 -6.92 12.83
CA GLY A 35 -10.16 -5.60 13.20
C GLY A 35 -9.30 -4.42 12.74
N PRO A 36 -7.98 -4.39 12.98
CA PRO A 36 -7.13 -3.32 12.50
C PRO A 36 -7.14 -3.17 10.97
N GLY A 37 -7.14 -4.30 10.25
CA GLY A 37 -7.24 -4.31 8.79
C GLY A 37 -8.56 -3.75 8.29
N VAL A 38 -9.68 -4.13 8.92
CA VAL A 38 -11.02 -3.64 8.58
C VAL A 38 -11.16 -2.14 8.84
N ILE A 39 -10.54 -1.62 9.90
CA ILE A 39 -10.53 -0.17 10.18
C ILE A 39 -9.80 0.59 9.08
N VAL A 40 -8.62 0.12 8.66
CA VAL A 40 -7.84 0.74 7.57
C VAL A 40 -8.57 0.65 6.23
N LEU A 41 -9.21 -0.49 5.94
CA LEU A 41 -10.04 -0.68 4.74
C LEU A 41 -11.24 0.29 4.74
N GLY A 42 -11.92 0.42 5.88
CA GLY A 42 -13.04 1.35 6.05
C GLY A 42 -12.62 2.81 5.89
N ALA A 43 -11.45 3.18 6.40
CA ALA A 43 -10.89 4.53 6.23
C ALA A 43 -10.46 4.84 4.79
N SER A 44 -10.14 3.81 4.00
CA SER A 44 -9.71 3.96 2.61
C SER A 44 -10.87 4.17 1.63
N ILE A 45 -12.09 3.72 1.96
CA ILE A 45 -13.29 3.95 1.14
C ILE A 45 -13.79 5.37 1.40
N GLY A 46 -13.36 6.32 0.57
CA GLY A 46 -13.78 7.72 0.63
C GLY A 46 -15.10 7.98 -0.12
N SER A 47 -15.77 9.09 0.21
CA SER A 47 -17.00 9.56 -0.48
C SER A 47 -16.80 9.78 -1.98
N GLY A 48 -15.57 10.09 -2.42
CA GLY A 48 -15.23 10.28 -3.83
C GLY A 48 -15.34 9.02 -4.70
N GLU A 49 -14.94 7.85 -4.18
CA GLU A 49 -15.08 6.57 -4.90
C GLU A 49 -16.55 6.13 -5.00
N PHE A 50 -17.34 6.46 -3.99
CA PHE A 50 -18.78 6.16 -3.95
C PHE A 50 -19.59 6.97 -4.98
N LEU A 51 -19.07 8.11 -5.44
CA LEU A 51 -19.68 8.90 -6.53
C LEU A 51 -19.11 8.52 -7.91
N LEU A 52 -17.80 8.28 -7.99
CA LEU A 52 -17.14 7.90 -9.25
C LEU A 52 -17.59 6.53 -9.76
N GLY A 53 -17.82 5.56 -8.85
CA GLY A 53 -18.28 4.22 -9.21
C GLY A 53 -19.61 4.24 -9.97
N PRO A 54 -20.70 4.78 -9.39
CA PRO A 54 -22.00 4.91 -10.05
C PRO A 54 -21.95 5.79 -11.30
N ALA A 55 -21.21 6.90 -11.29
CA ALA A 55 -21.07 7.76 -12.46
C ALA A 55 -20.42 7.03 -13.66
N ALA A 56 -19.35 6.27 -13.40
CA ALA A 56 -18.72 5.44 -14.42
C ALA A 56 -19.64 4.30 -14.87
N PHE A 57 -20.43 3.72 -13.96
CA PHE A 57 -21.39 2.68 -14.29
C PHE A 57 -22.53 3.18 -15.17
N VAL A 58 -23.02 4.41 -14.94
CA VAL A 58 -24.05 5.06 -15.76
C VAL A 58 -23.50 5.45 -17.15
N GLN A 59 -22.24 5.91 -17.24
CA GLN A 59 -21.65 6.30 -18.52
C GLN A 59 -21.19 5.11 -19.39
N TYR A 60 -20.58 4.08 -18.80
CA TYR A 60 -19.91 3.00 -19.53
C TYR A 60 -20.56 1.62 -19.32
N GLY A 61 -21.60 1.53 -18.48
CA GLY A 61 -22.31 0.29 -18.19
C GLY A 61 -21.47 -0.76 -17.44
N LEU A 62 -21.92 -2.01 -17.50
CA LEU A 62 -21.27 -3.18 -16.86
C LEU A 62 -19.88 -3.51 -17.43
N VAL A 63 -19.46 -2.88 -18.53
CA VAL A 63 -18.20 -3.17 -19.23
C VAL A 63 -16.99 -2.86 -18.36
N LEU A 64 -17.07 -1.93 -17.41
CA LEU A 64 -15.93 -1.60 -16.54
C LEU A 64 -15.72 -2.56 -15.37
N LEU A 65 -16.67 -3.46 -15.07
CA LEU A 65 -16.57 -4.35 -13.91
C LEU A 65 -15.36 -5.29 -13.96
N TRP A 66 -14.94 -5.72 -15.15
CA TRP A 66 -13.74 -6.57 -15.27
C TRP A 66 -12.48 -5.83 -14.84
N VAL A 67 -12.40 -4.50 -15.06
CA VAL A 67 -11.27 -3.67 -14.62
C VAL A 67 -11.24 -3.63 -13.11
N THR A 68 -12.38 -3.47 -12.45
CA THR A 68 -12.49 -3.53 -10.98
C THR A 68 -12.03 -4.88 -10.44
N LEU A 69 -12.40 -5.98 -11.10
CA LEU A 69 -12.01 -7.33 -10.68
C LEU A 69 -10.50 -7.56 -10.83
N VAL A 70 -9.91 -7.12 -11.95
CA VAL A 70 -8.46 -7.18 -12.16
C VAL A 70 -7.71 -6.29 -11.17
N ALA A 71 -8.21 -5.08 -10.90
CA ALA A 71 -7.63 -4.16 -9.93
C ALA A 71 -7.68 -4.72 -8.51
N ALA A 72 -8.81 -5.31 -8.10
CA ALA A 72 -8.95 -5.96 -6.79
C ALA A 72 -7.98 -7.14 -6.66
N PHE A 73 -7.86 -7.97 -7.70
CA PHE A 73 -6.90 -9.07 -7.71
C PHE A 73 -5.46 -8.57 -7.57
N LEU A 74 -5.05 -7.60 -8.39
CA LEU A 74 -3.71 -7.01 -8.32
C LEU A 74 -3.44 -6.37 -6.96
N GLN A 75 -4.42 -5.66 -6.37
CA GLN A 75 -4.31 -5.12 -5.02
C GLN A 75 -4.10 -6.22 -3.98
N THR A 76 -4.83 -7.35 -4.07
CA THR A 76 -4.66 -8.45 -3.11
C THR A 76 -3.27 -9.09 -3.20
N VAL A 77 -2.74 -9.26 -4.42
CA VAL A 77 -1.39 -9.77 -4.65
C VAL A 77 -0.36 -8.80 -4.08
N LEU A 78 -0.45 -7.52 -4.45
CA LEU A 78 0.46 -6.47 -3.97
C LEU A 78 0.43 -6.39 -2.43
N ASN A 79 -0.73 -6.28 -1.81
CA ASN A 79 -0.86 -6.21 -0.35
C ASN A 79 -0.27 -7.46 0.33
N THR A 80 -0.47 -8.64 -0.25
CA THR A 80 0.11 -9.90 0.26
C THR A 80 1.62 -9.88 0.21
N GLU A 81 2.21 -9.40 -0.89
CA GLU A 81 3.66 -9.26 -1.03
C GLU A 81 4.24 -8.22 -0.07
N LEU A 82 3.58 -7.06 0.07
CA LEU A 82 3.96 -6.02 1.01
C LEU A 82 3.94 -6.54 2.47
N MET A 83 2.92 -7.31 2.84
CA MET A 83 2.84 -7.95 4.17
C MET A 83 3.95 -8.97 4.37
N ARG A 84 4.21 -9.84 3.38
CA ARG A 84 5.30 -10.84 3.43
C ARG A 84 6.66 -10.17 3.61
N TRP A 85 6.90 -9.06 2.91
CA TRP A 85 8.13 -8.29 3.08
C TRP A 85 8.24 -7.66 4.48
N THR A 86 7.15 -7.06 4.96
CA THR A 86 7.12 -6.42 6.28
C THR A 86 7.38 -7.46 7.39
N ILE A 87 6.83 -8.67 7.27
CA ILE A 87 7.09 -9.78 8.19
C ILE A 87 8.53 -10.28 8.08
N ALA A 88 9.09 -10.39 6.87
CA ALA A 88 10.43 -10.94 6.66
C ALA A 88 11.55 -9.98 7.11
N THR A 89 11.35 -8.67 6.98
CA THR A 89 12.40 -7.66 7.17
C THR A 89 12.14 -6.68 8.31
N GLY A 90 10.94 -6.69 8.91
CA GLY A 90 10.57 -5.79 10.01
C GLY A 90 10.40 -4.32 9.60
N GLU A 91 10.55 -4.01 8.31
CA GLU A 91 10.46 -2.66 7.75
C GLU A 91 9.44 -2.60 6.61
N PRO A 92 8.76 -1.47 6.41
CA PRO A 92 7.91 -1.25 5.25
C PRO A 92 8.71 -1.39 3.95
N VAL A 93 8.08 -1.91 2.90
CA VAL A 93 8.68 -2.05 1.55
C VAL A 93 9.23 -0.72 1.03
N VAL A 94 8.56 0.41 1.31
CA VAL A 94 9.01 1.75 0.91
C VAL A 94 10.36 2.10 1.55
N THR A 95 10.57 1.74 2.81
CA THR A 95 11.85 1.88 3.51
C THR A 95 12.90 0.94 2.94
N GLY A 96 12.49 -0.27 2.54
CA GLY A 96 13.33 -1.21 1.79
C GLY A 96 13.82 -0.64 0.46
N PHE A 97 12.94 0.03 -0.30
CA PHE A 97 13.32 0.69 -1.55
C PHE A 97 14.34 1.82 -1.35
N MET A 98 14.27 2.55 -0.23
CA MET A 98 15.27 3.57 0.12
C MET A 98 16.67 3.00 0.40
N ARG A 99 16.80 1.67 0.63
CA ARG A 99 18.08 0.97 0.76
C ARG A 99 18.69 0.57 -0.60
N THR A 100 17.89 0.49 -1.66
CA THR A 100 18.35 0.15 -3.01
C THR A 100 19.02 1.32 -3.71
N ARG A 101 20.10 1.05 -4.46
CA ARG A 101 20.70 2.04 -5.39
C ARG A 101 19.60 2.56 -6.32
N PRO A 102 19.38 3.88 -6.48
CA PRO A 102 20.40 4.95 -6.59
C PRO A 102 20.59 5.84 -5.35
N GLY A 103 19.89 5.58 -4.24
CA GLY A 103 20.03 6.32 -2.98
C GLY A 103 18.69 6.86 -2.43
N SER A 104 18.61 7.04 -1.12
CA SER A 104 17.38 7.42 -0.40
C SER A 104 16.75 8.72 -0.91
N GLN A 105 17.56 9.72 -1.27
CA GLN A 105 17.06 11.01 -1.79
C GLN A 105 16.38 10.88 -3.17
N PHE A 106 16.88 10.02 -4.06
CA PHE A 106 16.25 9.78 -5.36
C PHE A 106 14.89 9.11 -5.18
N TRP A 107 14.81 8.07 -4.36
CA TRP A 107 13.55 7.38 -4.06
C TRP A 107 12.55 8.31 -3.37
N ALA A 108 12.99 9.16 -2.44
CA ALA A 108 12.11 10.13 -1.79
C ALA A 108 11.49 11.11 -2.78
N VAL A 109 12.28 11.69 -3.69
CA VAL A 109 11.79 12.59 -4.74
C VAL A 109 10.89 11.84 -5.74
N PHE A 110 11.29 10.64 -6.14
CA PHE A 110 10.51 9.81 -7.06
C PHE A 110 9.14 9.45 -6.47
N TYR A 111 9.08 9.03 -5.20
CA TYR A 111 7.82 8.77 -4.51
C TYR A 111 6.98 10.05 -4.33
N ALA A 112 7.60 11.18 -4.05
CA ALA A 112 6.89 12.47 -3.97
C ALA A 112 6.24 12.86 -5.30
N ILE A 113 6.94 12.65 -6.42
CA ILE A 113 6.40 12.89 -7.77
C ILE A 113 5.26 11.90 -8.06
N LEU A 114 5.43 10.62 -7.77
CA LEU A 114 4.37 9.62 -7.96
C LEU A 114 3.13 9.93 -7.14
N TYR A 115 3.30 10.35 -5.88
CA TYR A 115 2.19 10.77 -5.02
C TYR A 115 1.50 12.02 -5.57
N PHE A 116 2.27 13.01 -6.03
CA PHE A 116 1.72 14.19 -6.68
C PHE A 116 0.93 13.84 -7.96
N LEU A 117 1.43 12.92 -8.78
CA LEU A 117 0.73 12.45 -9.98
C LEU A 117 -0.52 11.63 -9.65
N GLN A 118 -0.49 10.84 -8.58
CA GLN A 118 -1.64 10.07 -8.09
C GLN A 118 -2.77 11.01 -7.62
N VAL A 119 -2.43 11.98 -6.76
CA VAL A 119 -3.39 12.96 -6.21
C VAL A 119 -3.82 13.98 -7.26
N GLY A 120 -2.91 14.37 -8.15
CA GLY A 120 -3.17 15.29 -9.26
C GLY A 120 -3.89 14.66 -10.45
N TRP A 121 -4.25 13.37 -10.40
CA TRP A 121 -4.98 12.72 -11.47
C TRP A 121 -6.36 13.38 -11.68
N PRO A 122 -6.82 13.58 -12.93
CA PRO A 122 -8.09 14.25 -13.23
C PRO A 122 -9.30 13.67 -12.49
N GLY A 123 -9.28 12.38 -12.15
CA GLY A 123 -10.32 11.72 -11.36
C GLY A 123 -10.41 12.20 -9.90
N TRP A 124 -9.28 12.46 -9.24
CA TRP A 124 -9.24 12.99 -7.88
C TRP A 124 -9.41 14.51 -7.84
N ALA A 125 -8.82 15.21 -8.81
CA ALA A 125 -9.03 16.65 -9.00
C ALA A 125 -10.50 16.98 -9.34
N GLY A 126 -11.15 16.16 -10.18
CA GLY A 126 -12.57 16.29 -10.51
C GLY A 126 -13.49 15.97 -9.34
N ALA A 127 -13.15 14.96 -8.52
CA ALA A 127 -13.89 14.65 -7.29
C ALA A 127 -13.75 15.76 -6.22
N ALA A 128 -12.59 16.40 -6.11
CA ALA A 128 -12.36 17.50 -5.18
C ALA A 128 -12.97 18.84 -5.66
N ALA A 129 -13.04 19.08 -6.97
CA ALA A 129 -13.65 20.28 -7.53
C ALA A 129 -15.19 20.19 -7.65
N GLY A 130 -15.74 18.97 -7.64
CA GLY A 130 -17.19 18.72 -7.70
C GLY A 130 -17.88 18.55 -6.34
N ALA A 131 -17.14 18.69 -5.23
CA ALA A 131 -17.65 18.66 -3.85
C ALA A 131 -17.91 20.07 -3.31
#